data_AF-A0AAD9NCG0-F1
#
_entry.id   AF-A0AAD9NCG0-F1
#
_cell.length_a   1.000
_cell.length_b   1.000
_cell.length_c   1.000
_cell.angle_alpha   90.00
_cell.angle_beta   90.00
_cell.angle_gamma   90.00
#
_symmetry.space_group_name_H-M   'P 1'
#
loop_
_entity.id
_entity.type
_entity.pdbx_description
1 polymer ?
#
loop_
_entity_poly.entity_id
_entity_poly.type
_entity_poly.pdbx_seq_one_letter_code
_entity_poly.pdbx_strand_id
1 'polypeptide(L)'
;MVYILFSACATNCKTCSTKGSGKCDTNGCKSGYRLKDDFTACEACPNGCSFCTFDTTTSKCVLGQCNAGFVMKSDLTCTACPDGCAVCSLTTDGNTATCASGKCKQHYVQDSQGNCKRKSVLLFTMFLVHCHEGIISAVIMLDCFLAICFHSVPLAPI
;
A
#
# COMPACT_ATOMS: atom_id res chain seq x y z
N MET A 1 -2.20 3.26 -50.14
CA MET A 1 -2.65 3.41 -48.75
C MET A 1 -2.44 2.09 -48.02
N VAL A 2 -1.38 2.01 -47.20
CA VAL A 2 -1.15 0.85 -46.35
C VAL A 2 -1.98 1.06 -45.10
N TYR A 3 -3.11 0.35 -44.99
CA TYR A 3 -3.82 0.28 -43.72
C TYR A 3 -2.97 -0.58 -42.79
N ILE A 4 -2.20 0.08 -41.92
CA ILE A 4 -1.60 -0.61 -40.78
C ILE A 4 -2.78 -0.99 -39.88
N LEU A 5 -3.30 -2.22 -40.06
CA LEU A 5 -4.20 -2.81 -39.09
C LEU A 5 -3.43 -2.81 -37.77
N PHE A 6 -3.83 -1.93 -36.85
CA PHE A 6 -3.45 -2.03 -35.45
C PHE A 6 -3.94 -3.40 -34.99
N SER A 7 -3.04 -4.37 -35.03
CA SER A 7 -3.26 -5.71 -34.57
C SER A 7 -3.52 -5.61 -33.07
N ALA A 8 -4.79 -5.69 -32.68
CA ALA A 8 -5.15 -5.59 -31.28
C ALA A 8 -4.49 -6.77 -30.55
N CYS A 9 -3.72 -6.46 -29.51
CA CYS A 9 -3.18 -7.48 -28.63
C CYS A 9 -4.33 -8.21 -27.92
N ALA A 10 -4.03 -9.40 -27.39
CA ALA A 10 -4.98 -10.13 -26.55
C ALA A 10 -5.52 -9.26 -25.39
N THR A 11 -6.71 -9.58 -24.89
CA THR A 11 -7.31 -8.88 -23.74
C THR A 11 -6.35 -8.90 -22.54
N ASN A 12 -6.24 -7.76 -21.85
CA ASN A 12 -5.34 -7.52 -20.72
C ASN A 12 -3.83 -7.61 -21.04
N CYS A 13 -3.48 -7.60 -22.33
CA CYS A 13 -2.11 -7.45 -22.79
C CYS A 13 -1.73 -5.97 -22.98
N LYS A 14 -0.46 -5.65 -22.74
CA LYS A 14 0.23 -4.38 -22.99
C LYS A 14 1.00 -4.42 -24.31
N THR A 15 1.66 -5.54 -24.63
CA THR A 15 2.51 -5.67 -25.83
C THR A 15 2.33 -7.01 -26.52
N CYS A 16 2.23 -6.98 -27.85
CA CYS A 16 2.11 -8.15 -28.71
C CYS A 16 3.00 -8.04 -29.95
N SER A 17 4.10 -7.29 -29.84
CA SER A 17 4.97 -6.97 -30.97
C SER A 17 5.70 -8.21 -31.50
N THR A 18 5.98 -9.19 -30.64
CA THR A 18 6.71 -10.40 -31.00
C THR A 18 5.77 -11.55 -31.36
N LYS A 19 4.67 -11.72 -30.61
CA LYS A 19 3.71 -12.81 -30.85
C LYS A 19 2.63 -12.51 -31.88
N GLY A 20 2.41 -11.23 -32.20
CA GLY A 20 1.44 -10.79 -33.19
C GLY A 20 0.01 -10.62 -32.64
N SER A 21 -0.92 -10.29 -33.54
CA SER A 21 -2.32 -10.01 -33.22
C SER A 21 -2.99 -11.13 -32.43
N GLY A 22 -3.82 -10.77 -31.45
CA GLY A 22 -4.57 -11.74 -30.64
C GLY A 22 -3.73 -12.58 -29.68
N LYS A 23 -2.43 -12.26 -29.55
CA LYS A 23 -1.54 -12.89 -28.57
C LYS A 23 -0.91 -11.83 -27.67
N CYS A 24 -0.13 -12.28 -26.69
CA CYS A 24 0.62 -11.42 -25.80
C CYS A 24 2.09 -11.88 -25.68
N ASP A 25 3.03 -10.94 -25.57
CA ASP A 25 4.45 -11.27 -25.40
C ASP A 25 4.72 -11.83 -23.99
N THR A 26 5.87 -12.48 -23.77
CA THR A 26 6.22 -13.22 -22.53
C THR A 26 6.11 -12.40 -21.24
N ASN A 27 6.23 -11.06 -21.32
CA ASN A 27 6.01 -10.13 -20.19
C ASN A 27 5.01 -9.03 -20.55
N GLY A 28 4.16 -9.30 -21.53
CA GLY A 28 3.23 -8.34 -22.08
C GLY A 28 2.00 -8.12 -21.20
N CYS A 29 1.73 -8.92 -20.17
CA CYS A 29 0.49 -8.77 -19.40
C CYS A 29 0.46 -7.50 -18.52
N LYS A 30 -0.75 -6.97 -18.30
CA LYS A 30 -1.00 -5.90 -17.32
C LYS A 30 -0.73 -6.40 -15.89
N SER A 31 -0.44 -5.47 -14.97
CA SER A 31 -0.26 -5.83 -13.55
C SER A 31 -1.55 -6.44 -13.00
N GLY A 32 -1.42 -7.47 -12.18
CA GLY A 32 -2.55 -8.28 -11.72
C GLY A 32 -3.01 -9.33 -12.73
N TYR A 33 -2.27 -9.51 -13.84
CA TYR A 33 -2.53 -10.57 -14.81
C TYR A 33 -1.26 -11.34 -15.13
N ARG A 34 -1.44 -12.61 -15.49
CA ARG A 34 -0.37 -13.48 -16.00
C ARG A 34 -0.67 -13.95 -17.41
N LEU A 35 0.36 -14.39 -18.12
CA LEU A 35 0.23 -14.94 -19.46
C LEU A 35 -0.24 -16.40 -19.40
N LYS A 36 -1.20 -16.78 -20.25
CA LYS A 36 -1.52 -18.20 -20.49
C LYS A 36 -0.42 -18.88 -21.30
N ASP A 37 -0.25 -20.19 -21.12
CA ASP A 37 0.77 -20.98 -21.83
C ASP A 37 0.61 -20.94 -23.36
N ASP A 38 -0.61 -20.72 -23.85
CA ASP A 38 -0.92 -20.58 -25.28
C ASP A 38 -0.71 -19.15 -25.84
N PHE A 39 -0.30 -18.20 -25.00
CA PHE A 39 -0.11 -16.78 -25.31
C PHE A 39 -1.37 -16.04 -25.78
N THR A 40 -2.56 -16.65 -25.70
CA THR A 40 -3.80 -16.10 -26.29
C THR A 40 -4.51 -15.10 -25.39
N ALA A 41 -4.21 -15.11 -24.10
CA ALA A 41 -4.84 -14.23 -23.12
C ALA A 41 -3.94 -14.01 -21.91
N CYS A 42 -4.25 -12.93 -21.19
CA CYS A 42 -3.74 -12.70 -19.86
C CYS A 42 -4.85 -12.98 -18.82
N GLU A 43 -4.63 -13.94 -17.94
CA GLU A 43 -5.56 -14.35 -16.88
C GLU A 43 -5.33 -13.53 -15.62
N ALA A 44 -6.41 -13.16 -14.93
CA ALA A 44 -6.35 -12.40 -13.69
C ALA A 44 -5.67 -13.22 -12.59
N CYS A 45 -4.79 -12.57 -11.84
CA CYS A 45 -4.15 -13.15 -10.67
C CYS A 45 -5.12 -13.18 -9.46
N PRO A 46 -4.81 -14.00 -8.44
CA PRO A 46 -5.50 -13.94 -7.16
C PRO A 46 -5.54 -12.53 -6.60
N ASN A 47 -6.58 -12.25 -5.82
CA ASN A 47 -6.77 -10.93 -5.23
C ASN A 47 -5.52 -10.50 -4.44
N GLY A 48 -5.12 -9.23 -4.61
CA GLY A 48 -3.97 -8.67 -3.92
C GLY A 48 -2.61 -9.02 -4.52
N CYS A 49 -2.54 -9.75 -5.63
CA CYS A 49 -1.27 -10.13 -6.26
C CYS A 49 -0.95 -9.28 -7.51
N SER A 50 0.29 -8.78 -7.61
CA SER A 50 0.78 -8.07 -8.81
C SER A 50 1.17 -9.04 -9.94
N PHE A 51 1.75 -10.19 -9.58
CA PHE A 51 2.23 -11.22 -10.52
C PHE A 51 2.05 -12.62 -9.92
N CYS A 52 1.42 -13.52 -10.67
CA CYS A 52 1.11 -14.87 -10.21
C CYS A 52 1.64 -15.94 -11.16
N THR A 53 1.87 -17.13 -10.61
CA THR A 53 2.20 -18.37 -11.33
C THR A 53 1.03 -19.36 -11.23
N PHE A 54 0.91 -20.30 -12.17
CA PHE A 54 0.01 -21.44 -12.02
C PHE A 54 0.81 -22.66 -11.57
N ASP A 55 0.31 -23.30 -10.54
CA ASP A 55 0.73 -24.64 -10.18
C ASP A 55 -0.48 -25.55 -10.38
N THR A 56 -0.51 -26.23 -11.54
CA THR A 56 -1.43 -27.27 -12.06
C THR A 56 -2.95 -27.10 -11.88
N THR A 57 -3.40 -26.57 -10.75
CA THR A 57 -4.79 -26.37 -10.33
C THR A 57 -5.03 -25.03 -9.64
N THR A 58 -3.99 -24.36 -9.10
CA THR A 58 -4.13 -23.12 -8.32
C THR A 58 -3.17 -22.03 -8.79
N SER A 59 -3.69 -20.81 -8.87
CA SER A 59 -2.88 -19.62 -9.10
C SER A 59 -2.30 -19.14 -7.78
N LYS A 60 -0.97 -19.09 -7.68
CA LYS A 60 -0.22 -18.61 -6.51
C LYS A 60 0.49 -17.31 -6.85
N CYS A 61 0.67 -16.42 -5.88
CA CYS A 61 1.43 -15.22 -6.10
C CYS A 61 2.94 -15.53 -6.19
N VAL A 62 3.67 -14.79 -7.03
CA VAL A 62 5.13 -14.87 -7.05
C VAL A 62 5.66 -14.30 -5.73
N LEU A 63 6.73 -14.90 -5.20
CA LEU A 63 7.31 -14.51 -3.91
C LEU A 63 7.59 -13.00 -3.85
N GLY A 64 6.95 -12.31 -2.90
CA GLY A 64 7.11 -10.88 -2.67
C GLY A 64 6.33 -9.97 -3.63
N GLN A 65 5.48 -10.52 -4.51
CA GLN A 65 4.72 -9.76 -5.52
C GLN A 65 3.29 -9.44 -5.08
N CYS A 66 3.04 -9.19 -3.79
CA CYS A 66 1.76 -8.68 -3.34
C CYS A 66 1.64 -7.17 -3.65
N ASN A 67 0.44 -6.73 -4.01
CA ASN A 67 0.12 -5.32 -4.22
C ASN A 67 0.31 -4.52 -2.92
N ALA A 68 0.52 -3.20 -3.04
CA ALA A 68 0.59 -2.32 -1.88
C ALA A 68 -0.67 -2.45 -1.00
N GLY A 69 -0.47 -2.56 0.32
CA GLY A 69 -1.56 -2.82 1.27
C GLY A 69 -1.96 -4.29 1.39
N PHE A 70 -1.16 -5.22 0.86
CA PHE A 70 -1.30 -6.67 1.08
C PHE A 70 0.01 -7.25 1.62
N VAL A 71 -0.11 -8.36 2.35
CA VAL A 71 1.03 -9.16 2.86
C VAL A 71 0.90 -10.61 2.39
N MET A 72 2.04 -11.23 2.08
CA MET A 72 2.12 -12.59 1.55
C MET A 72 2.10 -13.62 2.67
N LYS A 73 1.22 -14.62 2.56
CA LYS A 73 1.13 -15.81 3.40
C LYS A 73 2.12 -16.90 2.99
N SER A 74 2.30 -17.91 3.85
CA SER A 74 3.16 -19.07 3.60
C SER A 74 2.68 -19.93 2.42
N ASP A 75 1.39 -19.89 2.09
CA ASP A 75 0.80 -20.57 0.93
C ASP A 75 0.93 -19.78 -0.39
N LEU A 76 1.69 -18.67 -0.38
CA LEU A 76 1.86 -17.75 -1.50
C LEU A 76 0.57 -17.03 -1.94
N THR A 77 -0.41 -16.90 -1.05
CA THR A 77 -1.55 -16.01 -1.25
C THR A 77 -1.31 -14.64 -0.59
N CYS A 78 -1.97 -13.60 -1.09
CA CYS A 78 -1.88 -12.25 -0.53
C CYS A 78 -3.13 -11.96 0.29
N THR A 79 -2.97 -11.47 1.52
CA THR A 79 -4.08 -10.98 2.34
C THR A 79 -4.00 -9.48 2.54
N ALA A 80 -5.14 -8.81 2.55
CA ALA A 80 -5.19 -7.38 2.75
C ALA A 80 -4.69 -7.01 4.16
N CYS A 81 -3.98 -5.89 4.26
CA CYS A 81 -3.64 -5.28 5.53
C CYS A 81 -4.91 -4.73 6.21
N PRO A 82 -4.91 -4.63 7.55
CA PRO A 82 -6.00 -3.98 8.28
C PRO A 82 -6.26 -2.55 7.79
N ASP A 83 -7.49 -2.09 7.98
CA ASP A 83 -7.89 -0.73 7.58
C ASP A 83 -6.95 0.33 8.16
N GLY A 84 -6.59 1.29 7.32
CA GLY A 84 -5.68 2.36 7.71
C GLY A 84 -4.21 1.96 7.79
N CYS A 85 -3.85 0.71 7.52
CA CYS A 85 -2.45 0.28 7.50
C CYS A 85 -1.85 0.35 6.10
N ALA A 86 -0.67 0.96 5.95
CA ALA A 86 0.05 1.03 4.67
C ALA A 86 0.94 -0.19 4.44
N VAL A 87 1.58 -0.70 5.51
CA VAL A 87 2.45 -1.88 5.50
C VAL A 87 2.13 -2.74 6.71
N CYS A 88 1.80 -4.01 6.48
CA CYS A 88 1.51 -4.98 7.53
C CYS A 88 2.45 -6.19 7.46
N SER A 89 2.56 -6.89 8.57
CA SER A 89 3.26 -8.17 8.71
C SER A 89 2.27 -9.25 9.13
N LEU A 90 2.61 -10.51 8.90
CA LEU A 90 1.81 -11.62 9.45
C LEU A 90 2.20 -11.90 10.90
N THR A 91 1.22 -12.28 11.72
CA THR A 91 1.45 -12.85 13.05
C THR A 91 2.14 -14.21 12.94
N THR A 92 2.58 -14.75 14.08
CA THR A 92 3.18 -16.08 14.20
C THR A 92 2.29 -17.19 13.64
N ASP A 93 0.97 -16.99 13.61
CA ASP A 93 0.01 -17.95 13.05
C ASP A 93 -0.04 -17.94 11.51
N GLY A 94 0.67 -17.00 10.87
CA GLY A 94 0.74 -16.87 9.41
C GLY A 94 -0.56 -16.43 8.72
N ASN A 95 -1.63 -16.18 9.47
CA ASN A 95 -2.96 -15.92 8.93
C ASN A 95 -3.49 -14.52 9.21
N THR A 96 -3.06 -13.89 10.31
CA THR A 96 -3.53 -12.58 10.73
C THR A 96 -2.51 -11.53 10.32
N ALA A 97 -2.95 -10.50 9.59
CA ALA A 97 -2.10 -9.36 9.25
C ALA A 97 -2.20 -8.29 10.35
N THR A 98 -1.07 -7.88 10.90
CA THR A 98 -0.95 -6.79 11.89
C THR A 98 -0.18 -5.63 11.30
N CYS A 99 -0.56 -4.39 11.65
CA CYS A 99 0.12 -3.24 11.07
C CYS A 99 1.54 -3.10 11.62
N ALA A 100 2.51 -2.90 10.74
CA ALA A 100 3.88 -2.67 11.16
C ALA A 100 3.98 -1.34 11.92
N SER A 101 4.86 -1.29 12.93
CA SER A 101 4.99 -0.13 13.82
C SER A 101 5.25 1.16 13.04
N GLY A 102 4.40 2.17 13.24
CA GLY A 102 4.50 3.47 12.56
C GLY A 102 4.14 3.46 11.06
N LYS A 103 3.60 2.36 10.52
CA LYS A 103 3.23 2.22 9.10
C LYS A 103 1.74 2.43 8.83
N CYS A 104 1.07 3.26 9.65
CA CYS A 104 -0.29 3.70 9.35
C CYS A 104 -0.31 4.65 8.14
N LYS A 105 -1.40 4.62 7.37
CA LYS A 105 -1.69 5.57 6.29
C LYS A 105 -1.80 6.99 6.86
N GLN A 106 -1.70 7.99 5.98
CA GLN A 106 -1.92 9.38 6.35
C GLN A 106 -3.30 9.53 7.03
N HIS A 107 -3.35 10.34 8.09
CA HIS A 107 -4.54 10.54 8.95
C HIS A 107 -4.92 9.36 9.85
N TYR A 108 -4.07 8.36 10.01
CA TYR A 108 -4.24 7.30 11.00
C TYR A 108 -3.15 7.38 12.09
N VAL A 109 -3.45 6.87 13.28
CA VAL A 109 -2.51 6.69 14.41
C VAL A 109 -2.61 5.25 14.88
N GLN A 110 -1.48 4.68 15.24
CA GLN A 110 -1.41 3.33 15.76
C GLN A 110 -1.80 3.31 17.25
N ASP A 111 -2.70 2.42 17.64
CA ASP A 111 -3.02 2.15 19.05
C ASP A 111 -2.00 1.21 19.70
N SER A 112 -2.13 0.99 21.02
CA SER A 112 -1.23 0.10 21.78
C SER A 112 -1.34 -1.36 21.36
N GLN A 113 -2.42 -1.75 20.67
CA GLN A 113 -2.61 -3.08 20.09
C GLN A 113 -2.07 -3.18 18.65
N GLY A 114 -1.46 -2.12 18.12
CA GLY A 114 -0.87 -2.12 16.78
C GLY A 114 -1.86 -1.86 15.65
N ASN A 115 -3.12 -1.49 15.92
CA ASN A 115 -4.11 -1.17 14.90
C ASN A 115 -4.08 0.31 14.54
N CYS A 116 -4.36 0.63 13.28
CA CYS A 116 -4.46 2.00 12.83
C CYS A 116 -5.89 2.52 12.99
N LYS A 117 -6.08 3.56 13.82
CA LYS A 117 -7.35 4.28 13.97
C LYS A 117 -7.26 5.63 13.28
N ARG A 118 -8.35 6.12 12.67
CA ARG A 118 -8.36 7.47 12.10
C ARG A 118 -8.09 8.49 13.21
N LYS A 119 -7.27 9.49 12.92
CA LYS A 119 -7.15 10.70 13.76
C LYS A 119 -8.52 11.35 13.78
N SER A 120 -9.22 11.31 14.91
CA SER A 120 -10.36 12.18 15.11
C SER A 120 -9.88 13.62 15.00
N VAL A 121 -10.34 14.32 13.97
CA VAL A 121 -10.02 15.73 13.68
C VAL A 121 -10.48 16.66 14.82
N LEU A 122 -11.28 16.13 15.74
CA LEU A 122 -11.89 16.84 16.87
C LEU A 122 -10.91 17.45 17.90
N LEU A 123 -9.60 17.19 17.86
CA LEU A 123 -8.67 17.73 18.87
C LEU A 123 -7.81 18.93 18.43
N PHE A 124 -7.79 19.34 17.17
CA PHE A 124 -6.91 20.44 16.74
C PHE A 124 -7.57 21.83 16.66
N THR A 125 -8.89 21.93 16.78
CA THR A 125 -9.57 23.23 16.90
C THR A 125 -9.64 23.75 18.34
N MET A 126 -9.24 22.96 19.35
CA MET A 126 -9.43 23.32 20.76
C MET A 126 -8.26 24.06 21.42
N PHE A 127 -7.16 24.33 20.71
CA PHE A 127 -6.07 25.21 21.18
C PHE A 127 -6.12 26.63 20.60
N LEU A 128 -7.09 26.94 19.72
CA LEU A 128 -7.27 28.29 19.14
C LEU A 128 -8.40 29.10 19.78
N VAL A 129 -9.11 28.57 20.78
CA VAL A 129 -10.24 29.24 21.44
C VAL A 129 -10.00 29.35 22.95
N HIS A 130 -8.97 30.12 23.34
CA HIS A 130 -8.90 30.81 24.63
C HIS A 130 -8.06 32.08 24.45
N CYS A 131 -8.57 33.02 23.64
CA CYS A 131 -8.17 34.43 23.64
C CYS A 131 -9.35 35.29 23.17
N HIS A 132 -10.45 35.22 23.91
CA HIS A 132 -11.52 36.22 23.94
C HIS A 132 -11.95 36.22 25.41
N GLU A 133 -11.57 37.16 26.26
CA GLU A 133 -11.60 38.61 26.07
C GLU A 133 -10.44 39.28 26.81
N GLY A 134 -9.84 40.31 26.22
CA GLY A 134 -9.03 41.26 26.97
C GLY A 134 -7.73 41.69 26.31
N ILE A 135 -7.88 42.58 25.32
CA ILE A 135 -6.95 43.70 25.07
C ILE A 135 -5.65 43.33 24.33
N ILE A 136 -5.66 43.70 23.04
CA ILE A 136 -4.62 44.49 22.35
C ILE A 136 -3.23 44.38 23.00
N SER A 137 -2.39 43.51 22.46
CA SER A 137 -1.07 43.94 21.99
C SER A 137 -0.53 42.89 21.03
N ALA A 138 -0.38 43.33 19.79
CA ALA A 138 0.64 42.79 18.90
C ALA A 138 1.99 42.76 19.64
N VAL A 139 2.91 41.93 19.19
CA VAL A 139 4.20 41.61 19.82
C VAL A 139 4.08 40.49 20.84
N ILE A 140 4.20 39.25 20.37
CA ILE A 140 5.12 38.18 20.83
C ILE A 140 4.66 36.94 20.04
N MET A 141 4.98 36.93 18.74
CA MET A 141 4.74 35.75 17.89
C MET A 141 6.07 35.35 17.22
N LEU A 142 7.16 35.40 18.00
CA LEU A 142 8.48 34.94 17.53
C LEU A 142 9.25 34.06 18.52
N ASP A 143 8.84 33.94 19.78
CA ASP A 143 9.65 33.23 20.80
C ASP A 143 9.05 31.91 21.32
N CYS A 144 7.94 31.42 20.76
CA CYS A 144 7.38 30.11 21.13
C CYS A 144 7.82 28.97 20.19
N PHE A 145 8.79 29.20 19.30
CA PHE A 145 9.37 28.16 18.46
C PHE A 145 10.61 27.48 19.08
N LEU A 146 11.14 27.99 20.20
CA LEU A 146 12.43 27.51 20.74
C LEU A 146 12.31 26.57 21.96
N ALA A 147 11.13 26.35 22.54
CA ALA A 147 11.01 25.67 23.84
C ALA A 147 10.63 24.17 23.80
N ILE A 148 10.41 23.55 22.64
CA ILE A 148 9.94 22.14 22.55
C ILE A 148 11.02 21.16 22.06
N CYS A 149 12.30 21.58 21.97
CA CYS A 149 13.39 20.67 21.58
C CYS A 149 14.21 20.06 22.73
N PHE A 150 13.92 20.38 24.00
CA PHE A 150 14.61 19.75 25.13
C PHE A 150 13.56 19.18 26.08
N HIS A 151 13.35 17.86 26.03
CA HIS A 151 13.10 17.00 27.19
C HIS A 151 12.75 15.59 26.69
N SER A 152 13.78 14.77 26.43
CA SER A 152 13.89 13.39 26.95
C SER A 152 14.99 12.62 26.21
N VAL A 153 16.23 12.81 26.66
CA VAL A 153 17.30 11.81 26.50
C VAL A 153 17.31 11.00 27.81
N PRO A 154 16.92 9.72 27.83
CA PRO A 154 17.12 8.88 29.00
C PRO A 154 18.59 8.44 29.08
N LEU A 155 19.24 8.73 30.22
CA LEU A 155 20.54 8.16 30.58
C LEU A 155 20.41 6.64 30.81
N ALA A 156 21.27 5.88 30.15
CA ALA A 156 21.48 4.46 30.45
C ALA A 156 22.43 4.29 31.64
N PRO A 157 22.15 3.38 32.60
CA PRO A 157 23.11 2.97 33.61
C PRO A 157 24.04 1.87 33.08
N ILE A 158 25.24 1.86 33.67
CA ILE A 158 26.45 1.07 33.36
C ILE A 158 26.26 -0.42 33.67
#